data_AF-A0A7C1HPI9-F1
#
_entry.id   AF-A0A7C1HPI9-F1
#
_cell.length_a   1.000
_cell.length_b   1.000
_cell.length_c   1.000
_cell.angle_alpha   90.00
_cell.angle_beta   90.00
_cell.angle_gamma   90.00
#
_symmetry.space_group_name_H-M   'P 1'
#
loop_
_entity.id
_entity.type
_entity.pdbx_description
1 polymer ?
#
loop_
_entity_poly.entity_id
_entity_poly.type
_entity_poly.pdbx_seq_one_letter_code
_entity_poly.pdbx_strand_id
1 'polypeptide(L)'
;METKTEGADKRVYIALFVIIVLAAVVRVNLLGLHRLHMDECLYSAYSIRMVTKGDLLLNGGLQVDKPPLFFYAIAASFLINGISENAARIPNIIFSLFTIFFIYKFANILFRKKSVSLLSAYFAAFSVMFVLFSTTAFQDISMIMFFMWALIAAKDGRFKLSAALYACSIACKPMTIFLFPIYAWFIFDFAGFVINKKNLKDFFVGISYVFIPLILWSVFAANPRFGIFKFFITQQPEAMSVSFDIAGRAAAWMAHIKYLMNGFYYSFAAAGGTLFLIVFFLVNRRKEEAKPFLFLFASIVYI
;
A
#
# COMPACT_ATOMS: atom_id res chain seq x y z
N MET A 1 26.99 -2.41 -30.03
CA MET A 1 25.59 -2.74 -29.64
C MET A 1 25.29 -2.24 -28.22
N GLU A 2 26.25 -2.34 -27.28
CA GLU A 2 26.15 -1.83 -25.90
C GLU A 2 25.82 -0.33 -25.78
N THR A 3 26.40 0.54 -26.62
CA THR A 3 26.16 1.99 -26.57
C THR A 3 24.72 2.41 -26.91
N LYS A 4 24.02 1.64 -27.75
CA LYS A 4 22.60 1.90 -28.08
C LYS A 4 21.65 1.47 -26.97
N THR A 5 21.94 0.35 -26.30
CA THR A 5 21.14 -0.15 -25.17
C THR A 5 21.31 0.74 -23.94
N GLU A 6 22.52 1.21 -23.66
CA GLU A 6 22.79 2.12 -22.54
C GLU A 6 22.09 3.49 -22.71
N GLY A 7 22.09 4.02 -23.93
CA GLY A 7 21.36 5.25 -24.27
C GLY A 7 19.84 5.12 -24.14
N ALA A 8 19.27 3.95 -24.48
CA ALA A 8 17.85 3.68 -24.32
C ALA A 8 17.45 3.61 -22.83
N ASP A 9 18.30 3.00 -22.00
CA ASP A 9 18.06 2.85 -20.57
C ASP A 9 18.10 4.20 -19.85
N LYS A 10 19.08 5.03 -20.20
CA LYS A 10 19.16 6.41 -19.71
C LYS A 10 17.89 7.20 -20.01
N ARG A 11 17.35 7.11 -21.23
CA ARG A 11 16.11 7.81 -21.62
C ARG A 11 14.90 7.37 -20.78
N VAL A 12 14.79 6.08 -20.47
CA VAL A 12 13.71 5.55 -19.62
C VAL A 12 13.80 6.09 -18.20
N TYR A 13 14.99 6.15 -17.62
CA TYR A 13 15.16 6.71 -16.28
C TYR A 13 14.91 8.22 -16.24
N ILE A 14 15.29 8.95 -17.29
CA ILE A 14 14.96 10.38 -17.43
C ILE A 14 13.44 10.55 -17.50
N ALA A 15 12.74 9.76 -18.32
CA ALA A 15 11.28 9.84 -18.43
C ALA A 15 10.59 9.54 -17.09
N LEU A 16 11.03 8.49 -16.38
CA LEU A 16 10.51 8.16 -15.05
C LEU A 16 10.75 9.28 -14.04
N PHE A 17 11.95 9.88 -14.05
CA PHE A 17 12.27 11.02 -13.20
C PHE A 17 11.36 12.21 -13.49
N VAL A 18 11.15 12.55 -14.76
CA VAL A 18 10.22 13.62 -15.16
C VAL A 18 8.79 13.34 -14.68
N ILE A 19 8.31 12.10 -14.82
CA ILE A 19 6.98 11.70 -14.30
C ILE A 19 6.90 11.94 -12.79
N ILE A 20 7.91 11.52 -12.02
CA ILE A 20 7.93 11.68 -10.56
C ILE A 20 8.01 13.16 -10.16
N VAL A 21 8.81 13.96 -10.85
CA VAL A 21 8.90 15.41 -10.60
C VAL A 21 7.54 16.09 -10.87
N LEU A 22 6.90 15.81 -12.00
CA LEU A 22 5.58 16.34 -12.31
C LEU A 22 4.53 15.89 -11.30
N ALA A 23 4.58 14.62 -10.89
CA ALA A 23 3.72 14.07 -9.85
C ALA A 23 3.89 14.79 -8.50
N ALA A 24 5.13 15.15 -8.14
CA ALA A 24 5.45 15.92 -6.95
C ALA A 24 4.91 17.34 -7.04
N VAL A 25 5.11 18.02 -8.18
CA VAL A 25 4.57 19.37 -8.43
C VAL A 25 3.06 19.38 -8.25
N VAL A 26 2.33 18.44 -8.87
CA VAL A 26 0.87 18.35 -8.72
C VAL A 26 0.48 18.22 -7.24
N ARG A 27 1.10 17.30 -6.50
CA ARG A 27 0.74 17.03 -5.10
C ARG A 27 1.06 18.17 -4.15
N VAL A 28 2.22 18.83 -4.34
CA VAL A 28 2.61 19.97 -3.52
C VAL A 28 1.68 21.17 -3.76
N ASN A 29 1.24 21.40 -5.00
CA ASN A 29 0.29 22.47 -5.32
C ASN A 29 -1.12 22.25 -4.74
N LEU A 30 -1.44 21.02 -4.31
CA LEU A 30 -2.71 20.69 -3.67
C LEU A 30 -2.66 20.80 -2.15
N LEU A 31 -1.48 21.02 -1.55
CA LEU A 31 -1.35 21.27 -0.12
C LEU A 31 -2.09 22.57 0.26
N GLY A 32 -2.76 22.56 1.40
CA GLY A 32 -3.47 23.72 1.93
C GLY A 32 -4.82 24.05 1.29
N LEU A 33 -5.26 23.31 0.26
CA LEU A 33 -6.55 23.57 -0.40
C LEU A 33 -7.76 23.19 0.46
N HIS A 34 -7.62 22.21 1.34
CA HIS A 34 -8.69 21.73 2.20
C HIS A 34 -8.18 21.58 3.63
N ARG A 35 -9.09 21.82 4.59
CA ARG A 35 -8.83 21.54 6.00
C ARG A 35 -8.61 20.04 6.24
N LEU A 36 -7.97 19.71 7.35
CA LEU A 36 -7.81 18.33 7.78
C LEU A 36 -9.17 17.65 7.98
N HIS A 37 -9.29 16.45 7.42
CA HIS A 37 -10.37 15.52 7.77
C HIS A 37 -10.23 15.08 9.25
N MET A 38 -11.33 14.61 9.86
CA MET A 38 -11.35 14.19 11.27
C MET A 38 -10.23 13.17 11.60
N ASP A 39 -10.06 12.16 10.76
CA ASP A 39 -8.97 11.18 10.91
C ASP A 39 -7.58 11.81 10.80
N GLU A 40 -7.39 12.77 9.88
CA GLU A 40 -6.10 13.48 9.76
C GLU A 40 -5.81 14.31 11.03
N CYS A 41 -6.83 14.96 11.60
CA CYS A 41 -6.74 15.67 12.87
C CYS A 41 -6.31 14.71 14.00
N LEU A 42 -6.91 13.51 14.05
CA LEU A 42 -6.61 12.51 15.07
C LEU A 42 -5.15 12.03 14.97
N TYR A 43 -4.69 11.67 13.77
CA TYR A 43 -3.31 11.23 13.54
C TYR A 43 -2.29 12.34 13.79
N SER A 44 -2.66 13.58 13.44
CA SER A 44 -1.85 14.76 13.74
C SER A 44 -1.77 15.00 15.25
N ALA A 45 -2.86 14.84 16.00
CA ALA A 45 -2.88 15.02 17.45
C ALA A 45 -1.96 14.02 18.17
N TYR A 46 -1.94 12.74 17.74
CA TYR A 46 -0.96 11.76 18.25
C TYR A 46 0.47 12.24 18.02
N SER A 47 0.76 12.68 16.81
CA SER A 47 2.10 13.10 16.39
C SER A 47 2.55 14.39 17.08
N ILE A 48 1.63 15.34 17.33
CA ILE A 48 1.90 16.54 18.12
C ILE A 48 2.29 16.16 19.55
N ARG A 49 1.62 15.18 20.17
CA ARG A 49 2.00 14.71 21.52
C ARG A 49 3.38 14.06 21.54
N MET A 50 3.71 13.26 20.53
CA MET A 50 5.04 12.67 20.39
C MET A 50 6.13 13.75 20.40
N VAL A 51 5.92 14.83 19.64
CA VAL A 51 6.90 15.92 19.50
C VAL A 51 6.92 16.88 20.69
N THR A 52 5.76 17.25 21.24
CA THR A 52 5.65 18.29 22.29
C THR A 52 5.79 17.76 23.70
N LYS A 53 5.41 16.49 23.94
CA LYS A 53 5.41 15.87 25.27
C LYS A 53 6.39 14.71 25.40
N GLY A 54 7.09 14.34 24.33
CA GLY A 54 7.94 13.15 24.30
C GLY A 54 7.16 11.83 24.44
N ASP A 55 5.84 11.86 24.25
CA ASP A 55 4.95 10.70 24.40
C ASP A 55 5.01 9.80 23.16
N LEU A 56 6.22 9.30 22.84
CA LEU A 56 6.48 8.48 21.65
C LEU A 56 5.62 7.20 21.65
N LEU A 57 5.36 6.65 22.82
CA LEU A 57 4.58 5.42 22.97
C LEU A 57 3.07 5.67 23.00
N LEU A 58 2.61 6.93 22.97
CA LEU A 58 1.20 7.31 23.05
C LEU A 58 0.47 6.77 24.30
N ASN A 59 1.18 6.79 25.44
CA ASN A 59 0.69 6.26 26.71
C ASN A 59 -0.24 7.24 27.44
N GLY A 60 -0.15 8.54 27.13
CA GLY A 60 -0.76 9.58 27.95
C GLY A 60 -2.25 9.86 27.71
N GLY A 61 -3.06 8.81 27.53
CA GLY A 61 -4.51 8.86 27.71
C GLY A 61 -5.39 8.95 26.46
N LEU A 62 -4.83 9.15 25.26
CA LEU A 62 -5.63 9.09 24.03
C LEU A 62 -5.90 7.62 23.64
N GLN A 63 -7.11 7.34 23.17
CA GLN A 63 -7.45 6.02 22.67
C GLN A 63 -6.87 5.82 21.27
N VAL A 64 -5.87 4.95 21.14
CA VAL A 64 -5.20 4.60 19.89
C VAL A 64 -5.67 3.24 19.43
N ASP A 65 -6.32 3.21 18.28
CA ASP A 65 -6.88 2.03 17.62
C ASP A 65 -5.99 1.50 16.47
N LYS A 66 -4.98 2.28 16.06
CA LYS A 66 -4.09 1.94 14.92
C LYS A 66 -2.61 1.92 15.32
N PRO A 67 -1.79 1.07 14.70
CA PRO A 67 -0.34 1.05 14.89
C PRO A 67 0.34 2.41 14.64
N PRO A 68 1.45 2.71 15.34
CA PRO A 68 2.00 4.06 15.40
C PRO A 68 2.96 4.42 14.25
N LEU A 69 3.30 3.49 13.34
CA LEU A 69 4.39 3.71 12.37
C LEU A 69 4.18 4.95 11.51
N PHE A 70 2.95 5.16 11.02
CA PHE A 70 2.63 6.34 10.22
C PHE A 70 2.64 7.63 11.06
N PHE A 71 2.27 7.56 12.34
CA PHE A 71 2.29 8.70 13.26
C PHE A 71 3.73 9.15 13.52
N TYR A 72 4.68 8.22 13.59
CA TYR A 72 6.10 8.57 13.67
C TYR A 72 6.59 9.33 12.42
N ALA A 73 6.07 9.00 11.22
CA ALA A 73 6.41 9.73 10.01
C ALA A 73 5.85 11.17 10.03
N ILE A 74 4.63 11.36 10.53
CA ILE A 74 4.05 12.70 10.76
C ILE A 74 4.86 13.47 11.82
N ALA A 75 5.20 12.83 12.94
CA ALA A 75 5.99 13.45 14.00
C ALA A 75 7.37 13.91 13.49
N ALA A 76 8.04 13.08 12.69
CA ALA A 76 9.28 13.46 12.02
C ALA A 76 9.10 14.66 11.09
N SER A 77 7.99 14.72 10.34
CA SER A 77 7.66 15.88 9.50
C SER A 77 7.44 17.15 10.32
N PHE A 78 6.76 17.07 11.48
CA PHE A 78 6.58 18.20 12.38
C PHE A 78 7.88 18.69 12.99
N LEU A 79 8.83 17.80 13.30
CA LEU A 79 10.16 18.19 13.78
C LEU A 79 10.95 18.99 12.73
N ILE A 80 10.79 18.68 11.45
CA ILE A 80 11.54 19.31 10.35
C ILE A 80 10.85 20.58 9.85
N ASN A 81 9.52 20.57 9.70
CA ASN A 81 8.75 21.61 9.02
C ASN A 81 7.89 22.47 9.95
N GLY A 82 7.90 22.17 11.26
CA GLY A 82 6.96 22.75 12.23
C GLY A 82 5.58 22.10 12.17
N ILE A 83 4.78 22.33 13.22
CA ILE A 83 3.42 21.78 13.32
C ILE A 83 2.49 22.60 12.42
N SER A 84 1.98 21.98 11.36
CA SER A 84 0.99 22.55 10.44
C SER A 84 0.22 21.47 9.69
N GLU A 85 -0.93 21.82 9.11
CA GLU A 85 -1.72 20.89 8.28
C GLU A 85 -0.90 20.34 7.09
N ASN A 86 -0.09 21.21 6.46
CA ASN A 86 0.77 20.82 5.34
C ASN A 86 1.88 19.87 5.79
N ALA A 87 2.50 20.15 6.95
CA ALA A 87 3.52 19.25 7.50
C ALA A 87 2.96 17.87 7.82
N ALA A 88 1.68 17.75 8.22
CA ALA A 88 1.05 16.45 8.45
C ALA A 88 0.91 15.61 7.16
N ARG A 89 0.81 16.27 6.00
CA ARG A 89 0.57 15.64 4.69
C ARG A 89 1.85 15.33 3.90
N ILE A 90 2.96 16.01 4.20
CA ILE A 90 4.26 15.78 3.56
C ILE A 90 4.69 14.31 3.51
N PRO A 91 4.57 13.51 4.60
CA PRO A 91 4.94 12.09 4.57
C PRO A 91 4.24 11.32 3.46
N ASN A 92 2.94 11.56 3.26
CA ASN A 92 2.17 10.87 2.23
C ASN A 92 2.52 11.31 0.81
N ILE A 93 2.89 12.58 0.61
CA ILE A 93 3.44 13.01 -0.67
C ILE A 93 4.69 12.18 -0.96
N ILE A 94 5.64 12.10 -0.03
CA ILE A 94 6.89 11.33 -0.19
C ILE A 94 6.58 9.86 -0.47
N PHE A 95 5.73 9.22 0.35
CA PHE A 95 5.35 7.82 0.15
C PHE A 95 4.68 7.58 -1.20
N SER A 96 3.85 8.51 -1.67
CA SER A 96 3.21 8.39 -2.99
C SER A 96 4.21 8.43 -4.15
N LEU A 97 5.27 9.24 -4.05
CA LEU A 97 6.32 9.30 -5.07
C LEU A 97 7.11 7.99 -5.13
N PHE A 98 7.44 7.41 -3.97
CA PHE A 98 8.04 6.07 -3.92
C PHE A 98 7.09 5.00 -4.48
N THR A 99 5.80 5.08 -4.19
CA THR A 99 4.80 4.16 -4.76
C THR A 99 4.78 4.24 -6.29
N ILE A 100 4.87 5.43 -6.91
CA ILE A 100 4.95 5.56 -8.38
C ILE A 100 6.18 4.82 -8.92
N PHE A 101 7.34 5.00 -8.27
CA PHE A 101 8.56 4.28 -8.64
C PHE A 101 8.42 2.76 -8.47
N PHE A 102 7.78 2.30 -7.40
CA PHE A 102 7.53 0.88 -7.18
C PHE A 102 6.51 0.30 -8.16
N ILE A 103 5.50 1.06 -8.58
CA ILE A 103 4.58 0.67 -9.66
C ILE A 103 5.36 0.47 -10.97
N TYR A 104 6.28 1.38 -11.32
CA TYR A 104 7.17 1.20 -12.47
C TYR A 104 7.95 -0.13 -12.36
N LYS A 105 8.63 -0.36 -11.23
CA LYS A 105 9.44 -1.57 -10.99
C LYS A 105 8.59 -2.83 -11.08
N PHE A 106 7.42 -2.81 -10.44
CA PHE A 106 6.51 -3.94 -10.42
C PHE A 106 5.94 -4.26 -11.80
N ALA A 107 5.52 -3.24 -12.56
CA ALA A 107 5.10 -3.43 -13.95
C ALA A 107 6.24 -4.00 -14.82
N ASN A 108 7.49 -3.62 -14.56
CA ASN A 108 8.64 -4.21 -15.27
C ASN A 108 8.88 -5.68 -14.90
N ILE A 109 8.65 -6.06 -13.63
CA ILE A 109 8.69 -7.45 -13.17
C ILE A 109 7.64 -8.28 -13.92
N LEU A 110 6.42 -7.75 -14.02
CA LEU A 110 5.28 -8.41 -14.62
C LEU A 110 5.38 -8.53 -16.15
N PHE A 111 5.63 -7.42 -16.84
CA PHE A 111 5.49 -7.34 -18.29
C PHE A 111 6.82 -7.37 -19.05
N ARG A 112 7.95 -7.17 -18.36
CA ARG A 112 9.30 -7.10 -18.95
C ARG A 112 9.42 -6.10 -20.11
N LYS A 113 8.58 -5.06 -20.11
CA LYS A 113 8.48 -4.03 -21.16
C LYS A 113 8.53 -2.65 -20.54
N LYS A 114 9.65 -1.95 -20.72
CA LYS A 114 9.90 -0.60 -20.16
C LYS A 114 8.83 0.42 -20.54
N SER A 115 8.28 0.35 -21.75
CA SER A 115 7.19 1.24 -22.20
C SER A 115 5.91 1.04 -21.39
N VAL A 116 5.51 -0.21 -21.13
CA VAL A 116 4.36 -0.54 -20.29
C VAL A 116 4.60 -0.07 -18.87
N SER A 117 5.81 -0.28 -18.33
CA SER A 117 6.18 0.17 -17.00
C SER A 117 6.12 1.69 -16.83
N LEU A 118 6.61 2.46 -17.82
CA LEU A 118 6.50 3.92 -17.84
C LEU A 118 5.04 4.37 -17.91
N LEU A 119 4.24 3.70 -18.73
CA LEU A 119 2.82 4.03 -18.86
C LEU A 119 2.05 3.74 -17.56
N SER A 120 2.33 2.63 -16.88
CA SER A 120 1.77 2.33 -15.56
C SER A 120 2.15 3.39 -14.52
N ALA A 121 3.40 3.83 -14.51
CA ALA A 121 3.87 4.89 -13.61
C ALA A 121 3.19 6.24 -13.91
N TYR A 122 3.04 6.58 -15.19
CA TYR A 122 2.33 7.79 -15.63
C TYR A 122 0.87 7.77 -15.18
N PHE A 123 0.13 6.69 -15.46
CA PHE A 123 -1.27 6.58 -15.03
C PHE A 123 -1.43 6.59 -13.51
N ALA A 124 -0.51 5.96 -12.77
CA ALA A 124 -0.52 6.06 -11.32
C ALA A 124 -0.25 7.50 -10.85
N ALA A 125 0.77 8.16 -11.40
CA ALA A 125 1.17 9.52 -11.04
C ALA A 125 0.02 10.53 -11.13
N PHE A 126 -0.83 10.40 -12.16
CA PHE A 126 -1.93 11.31 -12.46
C PHE A 126 -3.32 10.72 -12.23
N SER A 127 -3.42 9.56 -11.56
CA SER A 127 -4.70 9.00 -11.14
C SER A 127 -5.34 9.92 -10.10
N VAL A 128 -6.57 10.39 -10.37
CA VAL A 128 -7.29 11.35 -9.51
C VAL A 128 -7.37 10.88 -8.06
N MET A 129 -7.81 9.64 -7.83
CA MET A 129 -7.92 9.11 -6.47
C MET A 129 -6.55 9.03 -5.79
N PHE A 130 -5.53 8.56 -6.49
CA PHE A 130 -4.20 8.45 -5.89
C PHE A 130 -3.59 9.80 -5.56
N VAL A 131 -3.83 10.82 -6.40
CA VAL A 131 -3.44 12.21 -6.12
C VAL A 131 -4.18 12.73 -4.88
N LEU A 132 -5.51 12.62 -4.82
CA LEU A 132 -6.30 13.12 -3.69
C LEU A 132 -5.90 12.50 -2.36
N PHE A 133 -5.71 11.17 -2.31
CA PHE A 133 -5.29 10.48 -1.09
C PHE A 133 -3.82 10.75 -0.73
N SER A 134 -2.95 11.04 -1.72
CA SER A 134 -1.56 11.41 -1.44
C SER A 134 -1.39 12.78 -0.80
N THR A 135 -2.42 13.61 -0.87
CA THR A 135 -2.46 14.95 -0.29
C THR A 135 -3.26 15.00 1.02
N THR A 136 -3.58 13.85 1.59
CA THR A 136 -4.11 13.73 2.96
C THR A 136 -3.07 13.11 3.88
N ALA A 137 -3.30 13.14 5.19
CA ALA A 137 -2.56 12.39 6.19
C ALA A 137 -3.23 11.04 6.52
N PHE A 138 -3.70 10.29 5.52
CA PHE A 138 -4.24 8.93 5.74
C PHE A 138 -3.16 7.83 5.63
N GLN A 139 -3.34 6.71 6.33
CA GLN A 139 -2.32 5.65 6.38
C GLN A 139 -2.21 4.84 5.07
N ASP A 140 -3.23 4.90 4.19
CA ASP A 140 -3.36 4.11 2.96
C ASP A 140 -2.17 4.19 2.02
N ILE A 141 -1.61 5.38 1.81
CA ILE A 141 -0.50 5.58 0.88
C ILE A 141 0.77 4.93 1.41
N SER A 142 1.06 5.12 2.71
CA SER A 142 2.19 4.46 3.38
C SER A 142 2.06 2.94 3.38
N MET A 143 0.84 2.42 3.60
CA MET A 143 0.51 1.00 3.53
C MET A 143 0.87 0.43 2.15
N ILE A 144 0.33 1.01 1.07
CA ILE A 144 0.56 0.54 -0.30
C ILE A 144 2.04 0.65 -0.68
N MET A 145 2.72 1.72 -0.28
CA MET A 145 4.14 1.93 -0.54
C MET A 145 4.99 0.78 0.03
N PHE A 146 4.82 0.47 1.32
CA PHE A 146 5.55 -0.63 1.98
C PHE A 146 5.18 -2.00 1.40
N PHE A 147 3.90 -2.22 1.05
CA PHE A 147 3.46 -3.47 0.43
C PHE A 147 4.12 -3.69 -0.94
N MET A 148 4.12 -2.68 -1.81
CA MET A 148 4.76 -2.73 -3.12
C MET A 148 6.27 -2.95 -2.99
N TRP A 149 6.91 -2.28 -2.03
CA TRP A 149 8.33 -2.49 -1.76
C TRP A 149 8.62 -3.92 -1.28
N ALA A 150 7.74 -4.49 -0.45
CA ALA A 150 7.85 -5.88 -0.01
C ALA A 150 7.84 -6.86 -1.20
N LEU A 151 6.93 -6.67 -2.17
CA LEU A 151 6.87 -7.50 -3.37
C LEU A 151 8.15 -7.39 -4.22
N ILE A 152 8.67 -6.18 -4.39
CA ILE A 152 9.92 -5.96 -5.13
C ILE A 152 11.10 -6.62 -4.41
N ALA A 153 11.22 -6.44 -3.10
CA ALA A 153 12.27 -7.07 -2.29
C ALA A 153 12.19 -8.60 -2.33
N ALA A 154 10.98 -9.17 -2.34
CA ALA A 154 10.79 -10.61 -2.54
C ALA A 154 11.31 -11.03 -3.92
N LYS A 155 10.92 -10.30 -4.98
CA LYS A 155 11.34 -10.61 -6.35
C LYS A 155 12.86 -10.58 -6.56
N ASP A 156 13.56 -9.77 -5.76
CA ASP A 156 15.02 -9.67 -5.71
C ASP A 156 15.68 -10.77 -4.84
N GLY A 157 14.91 -11.73 -4.31
CA GLY A 157 15.37 -12.80 -3.43
C GLY A 157 15.67 -12.35 -1.99
N ARG A 158 15.33 -11.11 -1.62
CA ARG A 158 15.61 -10.54 -0.29
C ARG A 158 14.44 -10.79 0.66
N PHE A 159 14.18 -12.07 0.96
CA PHE A 159 12.99 -12.48 1.70
C PHE A 159 12.91 -11.89 3.12
N LYS A 160 14.04 -11.71 3.81
CA LYS A 160 14.08 -11.03 5.11
C LYS A 160 13.57 -9.59 5.03
N LEU A 161 14.05 -8.83 4.05
CA LEU A 161 13.63 -7.45 3.84
C LEU A 161 12.18 -7.39 3.39
N SER A 162 11.77 -8.27 2.48
CA SER A 162 10.39 -8.39 2.03
C SER A 162 9.43 -8.58 3.20
N ALA A 163 9.73 -9.52 4.10
CA ALA A 163 8.88 -9.83 5.23
C ALA A 163 8.82 -8.69 6.25
N ALA A 164 9.94 -7.99 6.48
CA ALA A 164 9.97 -6.78 7.31
C ALA A 164 9.14 -5.64 6.70
N LEU A 165 9.25 -5.39 5.39
CA LEU A 165 8.47 -4.37 4.69
C LEU A 165 6.98 -4.69 4.67
N TYR A 166 6.62 -5.96 4.49
CA TYR A 166 5.22 -6.39 4.59
C TYR A 166 4.66 -6.15 6.00
N ALA A 167 5.45 -6.45 7.03
CA ALA A 167 5.08 -6.12 8.40
C ALA A 167 4.99 -4.60 8.65
N CYS A 168 5.85 -3.77 8.04
CA CYS A 168 5.71 -2.30 8.06
C CYS A 168 4.40 -1.84 7.43
N SER A 169 3.95 -2.47 6.35
CA SER A 169 2.65 -2.16 5.72
C SER A 169 1.48 -2.40 6.69
N ILE A 170 1.48 -3.54 7.39
CA ILE A 170 0.52 -3.86 8.47
C ILE A 170 0.63 -2.86 9.63
N ALA A 171 1.86 -2.48 10.00
CA ALA A 171 2.13 -1.48 11.04
C ALA A 171 1.82 -0.03 10.61
N CYS A 172 1.53 0.21 9.33
CA CYS A 172 0.91 1.45 8.88
C CYS A 172 -0.61 1.35 8.94
N LYS A 173 -1.18 0.25 8.43
CA LYS A 173 -2.63 0.01 8.41
C LYS A 173 -2.91 -1.50 8.55
N PRO A 174 -3.52 -1.96 9.66
CA PRO A 174 -3.68 -3.39 9.95
C PRO A 174 -4.41 -4.20 8.86
N MET A 175 -5.25 -3.55 8.06
CA MET A 175 -6.00 -4.18 6.96
C MET A 175 -5.12 -4.87 5.92
N THR A 176 -3.83 -4.54 5.81
CA THR A 176 -2.90 -5.26 4.92
C THR A 176 -2.78 -6.74 5.26
N ILE A 177 -3.15 -7.15 6.47
CA ILE A 177 -3.19 -8.57 6.85
C ILE A 177 -4.07 -9.39 5.88
N PHE A 178 -5.15 -8.79 5.36
CA PHE A 178 -6.03 -9.44 4.38
C PHE A 178 -5.37 -9.63 3.00
N LEU A 179 -4.28 -8.92 2.72
CA LEU A 179 -3.48 -9.10 1.50
C LEU A 179 -2.44 -10.22 1.63
N PHE A 180 -2.36 -10.91 2.78
CA PHE A 180 -1.39 -12.00 2.98
C PHE A 180 -1.51 -13.10 1.93
N PRO A 181 -2.71 -13.57 1.52
CA PRO A 181 -2.82 -14.59 0.46
C PRO A 181 -2.19 -14.15 -0.86
N ILE A 182 -2.37 -12.89 -1.26
CA ILE A 182 -1.76 -12.32 -2.47
C ILE A 182 -0.24 -12.24 -2.30
N TYR A 183 0.23 -11.76 -1.16
CA TYR A 183 1.66 -11.66 -0.85
C TYR A 183 2.35 -13.02 -0.84
N ALA A 184 1.75 -14.01 -0.19
CA ALA A 184 2.25 -15.38 -0.14
C ALA A 184 2.26 -15.99 -1.54
N TRP A 185 1.17 -15.87 -2.31
CA TRP A 185 1.15 -16.40 -3.67
C TRP A 185 2.22 -15.75 -4.56
N PHE A 186 2.41 -14.43 -4.46
CA PHE A 186 3.49 -13.74 -5.17
C PHE A 186 4.88 -14.28 -4.76
N ILE A 187 5.12 -14.48 -3.47
CA ILE A 187 6.44 -14.94 -2.99
C ILE A 187 6.78 -16.34 -3.53
N PHE A 188 5.79 -17.24 -3.59
CA PHE A 188 5.98 -18.59 -4.09
C PHE A 188 6.09 -18.64 -5.61
N ASP A 189 5.16 -18.03 -6.34
CA ASP A 189 5.05 -18.20 -7.80
C ASP A 189 5.91 -17.21 -8.60
N PHE A 190 6.03 -15.95 -8.14
CA PHE A 190 6.77 -14.90 -8.86
C PHE A 190 8.18 -14.68 -8.33
N ALA A 191 8.37 -14.79 -7.01
CA ALA A 191 9.67 -14.59 -6.38
C ALA A 191 10.49 -15.88 -6.20
N GLY A 192 9.88 -17.05 -6.43
CA GLY A 192 10.58 -18.33 -6.36
C GLY A 192 11.01 -18.71 -4.94
N PHE A 193 10.22 -18.35 -3.93
CA PHE A 193 10.49 -18.73 -2.55
C PHE A 193 10.46 -20.25 -2.38
N VAL A 194 11.61 -20.83 -2.03
CA VAL A 194 11.72 -22.27 -1.70
C VAL A 194 11.64 -22.44 -0.19
N ILE A 195 10.80 -23.36 0.27
CA ILE A 195 10.67 -23.71 1.68
C ILE A 195 11.94 -24.47 2.11
N ASN A 196 12.85 -23.75 2.77
CA ASN A 196 14.05 -24.32 3.38
C ASN A 196 14.37 -23.56 4.69
N LYS A 197 15.24 -24.13 5.53
CA LYS A 197 15.56 -23.57 6.85
C LYS A 197 16.06 -22.12 6.79
N LYS A 198 16.85 -21.78 5.76
CA LYS A 198 17.40 -20.43 5.58
C LYS A 198 16.30 -19.42 5.25
N ASN A 199 15.51 -19.68 4.21
CA ASN A 199 14.46 -18.78 3.74
C ASN A 199 13.35 -18.61 4.78
N LEU A 200 12.97 -19.68 5.49
CA LEU A 200 12.03 -19.60 6.61
C LEU A 200 12.58 -18.74 7.74
N LYS A 201 13.85 -18.96 8.14
CA LYS A 201 14.50 -18.13 9.16
C LYS A 201 14.53 -16.67 8.75
N ASP A 202 14.94 -16.36 7.52
CA ASP A 202 14.98 -15.00 7.01
C ASP A 202 13.60 -14.34 7.02
N PHE A 203 12.56 -15.05 6.58
CA PHE A 203 11.19 -14.57 6.61
C PHE A 203 10.71 -14.24 8.03
N PHE A 204 10.84 -15.19 8.97
CA PHE A 204 10.39 -14.99 10.35
C PHE A 204 11.20 -13.93 11.11
N VAL A 205 12.52 -13.83 10.86
CA VAL A 205 13.35 -12.76 11.43
C VAL A 205 12.98 -11.41 10.83
N GLY A 206 12.61 -11.34 9.54
CA GLY A 206 12.12 -10.12 8.92
C GLY A 206 10.84 -9.61 9.58
N ILE A 207 9.85 -10.49 9.73
CA ILE A 207 8.57 -10.20 10.41
C ILE A 207 8.81 -9.74 11.86
N SER A 208 9.71 -10.41 12.58
CA SER A 208 9.91 -10.17 14.00
C SER A 208 10.43 -8.77 14.31
N TYR A 209 11.23 -8.16 13.41
CA TYR A 209 11.74 -6.79 13.60
C TYR A 209 10.65 -5.74 13.74
N VAL A 210 9.47 -5.99 13.19
CA VAL A 210 8.35 -5.03 13.25
C VAL A 210 7.29 -5.52 14.23
N PHE A 211 6.93 -6.79 14.19
CA PHE A 211 5.87 -7.30 15.04
C PHE A 211 6.25 -7.42 16.52
N ILE A 212 7.50 -7.74 16.87
CA ILE A 212 7.89 -7.77 18.28
C ILE A 212 7.72 -6.38 18.91
N PRO A 213 8.31 -5.29 18.36
CA PRO A 213 8.07 -3.95 18.88
C PRO A 213 6.58 -3.55 18.87
N LEU A 214 5.84 -3.91 17.82
CA LEU A 214 4.41 -3.58 17.72
C LEU A 214 3.57 -4.29 18.78
N ILE A 215 3.83 -5.56 19.06
CA ILE A 215 3.16 -6.34 20.11
C ILE A 215 3.53 -5.76 21.47
N LEU A 216 4.81 -5.51 21.73
CA LEU A 216 5.25 -4.90 22.99
C LEU A 216 4.58 -3.53 23.21
N TRP A 217 4.53 -2.71 22.17
CA TRP A 217 3.80 -1.44 22.21
C TRP A 217 2.31 -1.65 22.50
N SER A 218 1.65 -2.57 21.79
CA SER A 218 0.22 -2.88 21.98
C SER A 218 -0.11 -3.36 23.40
N VAL A 219 0.79 -4.14 24.01
CA VAL A 219 0.61 -4.73 25.34
C VAL A 219 0.88 -3.72 26.45
N PHE A 220 1.97 -2.96 26.34
CA PHE A 220 2.50 -2.17 27.46
C PHE A 220 2.22 -0.67 27.34
N ALA A 221 2.02 -0.17 26.14
CA ALA A 221 1.97 1.26 25.85
C ALA A 221 0.61 1.73 25.34
N ALA A 222 0.06 1.07 24.32
CA ALA A 222 -1.20 1.45 23.70
C ALA A 222 -2.33 1.55 24.73
N ASN A 223 -3.15 2.59 24.59
CA ASN A 223 -4.37 2.76 25.35
C ASN A 223 -5.56 2.74 24.37
N PRO A 224 -6.56 1.86 24.49
CA PRO A 224 -6.54 0.68 25.38
C PRO A 224 -5.44 -0.30 24.95
N ARG A 225 -4.95 -1.09 25.92
CA ARG A 225 -4.05 -2.22 25.62
C ARG A 225 -4.75 -3.16 24.65
N PHE A 226 -4.00 -3.70 23.69
CA PHE A 226 -4.56 -4.49 22.58
C PHE A 226 -5.56 -3.71 21.69
N GLY A 227 -5.54 -2.37 21.71
CA GLY A 227 -6.44 -1.53 20.93
C GLY A 227 -6.45 -1.85 19.43
N ILE A 228 -5.30 -2.27 18.89
CA ILE A 228 -5.16 -2.72 17.49
C ILE A 228 -6.08 -3.91 17.17
N PHE A 229 -6.28 -4.83 18.12
CA PHE A 229 -7.16 -5.99 17.94
C PHE A 229 -8.61 -5.60 18.15
N LYS A 230 -8.87 -4.66 19.07
CA LYS A 230 -10.21 -4.12 19.30
C LYS A 230 -10.77 -3.48 18.03
N PHE A 231 -9.94 -2.79 17.24
CA PHE A 231 -10.34 -2.24 15.94
C PHE A 231 -11.03 -3.29 15.05
N PHE A 232 -10.45 -4.48 14.89
CA PHE A 232 -11.05 -5.55 14.09
C PHE A 232 -12.40 -6.00 14.65
N ILE A 233 -12.54 -6.07 15.97
CA ILE A 233 -13.79 -6.49 16.62
C ILE A 233 -14.87 -5.42 16.47
N THR A 234 -14.53 -4.13 16.61
CA THR A 234 -15.51 -3.05 16.72
C THR A 234 -15.84 -2.38 15.40
N GLN A 235 -14.85 -2.19 14.53
CA GLN A 235 -15.01 -1.46 13.26
C GLN A 235 -15.21 -2.41 12.08
N GLN A 236 -14.77 -3.66 12.20
CA GLN A 236 -14.83 -4.67 11.14
C GLN A 236 -15.29 -6.05 11.69
N PRO A 237 -16.40 -6.12 12.47
CA PRO A 237 -16.83 -7.35 13.11
C PRO A 237 -17.06 -8.49 12.10
N GLU A 238 -17.51 -8.15 10.89
CA GLU A 238 -17.77 -9.09 9.80
C GLU A 238 -16.50 -9.53 9.05
N ALA A 239 -15.39 -8.81 9.19
CA ALA A 239 -14.11 -9.22 8.57
C ALA A 239 -13.51 -10.43 9.28
N MET A 240 -13.87 -10.67 10.55
CA MET A 240 -13.51 -11.88 11.30
C MET A 240 -14.62 -12.93 11.31
N SER A 241 -15.82 -12.62 10.80
CA SER A 241 -16.86 -13.62 10.63
C SER A 241 -16.61 -14.39 9.34
N VAL A 242 -16.20 -15.65 9.47
CA VAL A 242 -16.13 -16.59 8.35
C VAL A 242 -17.56 -17.10 8.06
N SER A 243 -18.49 -16.19 7.76
CA SER A 243 -19.77 -16.57 7.18
C SER A 243 -19.54 -16.86 5.70
N PHE A 244 -19.76 -18.12 5.29
CA PHE A 244 -19.74 -18.55 3.89
C PHE A 244 -20.99 -18.07 3.12
N ASP A 245 -21.50 -16.86 3.41
CA ASP A 245 -22.58 -16.26 2.63
C ASP A 245 -22.01 -15.60 1.37
N ILE A 246 -21.56 -16.46 0.45
CA ILE A 246 -21.01 -16.03 -0.84
C ILE A 246 -22.07 -15.25 -1.63
N ALA A 247 -23.34 -15.61 -1.53
CA ALA A 247 -24.44 -14.96 -2.23
C ALA A 247 -24.71 -13.56 -1.68
N GLY A 248 -24.82 -13.40 -0.35
CA GLY A 248 -24.99 -12.10 0.28
C GLY A 248 -23.78 -11.20 0.11
N ARG A 249 -22.55 -11.75 0.17
CA ARG A 249 -21.33 -11.00 -0.18
C ARG A 249 -21.36 -10.57 -1.64
N ALA A 250 -21.65 -11.46 -2.59
CA ALA A 250 -21.76 -11.09 -4.01
C ALA A 250 -22.83 -10.01 -4.24
N ALA A 251 -23.97 -10.08 -3.55
CA ALA A 251 -25.01 -9.05 -3.61
C ALA A 251 -24.54 -7.71 -3.02
N ALA A 252 -23.83 -7.72 -1.88
CA ALA A 252 -23.25 -6.52 -1.26
C ALA A 252 -22.18 -5.88 -2.15
N TRP A 253 -21.35 -6.70 -2.78
CA TRP A 253 -20.38 -6.28 -3.79
C TRP A 253 -21.07 -5.64 -4.99
N MET A 254 -22.12 -6.27 -5.54
CA MET A 254 -22.91 -5.68 -6.63
C MET A 254 -23.57 -4.35 -6.22
N ALA A 255 -23.98 -4.20 -4.96
CA ALA A 255 -24.51 -2.96 -4.43
C ALA A 255 -23.44 -1.87 -4.26
N HIS A 256 -22.23 -2.22 -3.79
CA HIS A 256 -21.09 -1.30 -3.68
C HIS A 256 -20.57 -0.88 -5.04
N ILE A 257 -20.53 -1.82 -5.97
CA ILE A 257 -20.27 -1.58 -7.39
C ILE A 257 -21.28 -0.55 -7.89
N LYS A 258 -22.59 -0.73 -7.65
CA LYS A 258 -23.62 0.27 -8.01
C LYS A 258 -23.41 1.64 -7.36
N TYR A 259 -22.92 1.70 -6.12
CA TYR A 259 -22.61 2.94 -5.39
C TYR A 259 -21.37 3.67 -5.95
N LEU A 260 -20.27 2.94 -6.21
CA LEU A 260 -19.06 3.45 -6.89
C LEU A 260 -19.34 3.83 -8.35
N MET A 261 -20.35 3.20 -8.95
CA MET A 261 -20.70 3.28 -10.36
C MET A 261 -21.95 4.12 -10.66
N ASN A 262 -22.17 5.22 -9.93
CA ASN A 262 -23.30 6.13 -10.20
C ASN A 262 -23.21 6.86 -11.58
N GLY A 263 -22.33 6.40 -12.48
CA GLY A 263 -22.31 6.71 -13.92
C GLY A 263 -22.28 5.43 -14.76
N PHE A 264 -23.36 5.18 -15.50
CA PHE A 264 -23.62 4.00 -16.37
C PHE A 264 -22.44 3.57 -17.27
N TYR A 265 -21.64 4.53 -17.75
CA TYR A 265 -20.51 4.28 -18.66
C TYR A 265 -19.28 3.69 -17.96
N TYR A 266 -18.99 4.10 -16.72
CA TYR A 266 -17.91 3.52 -15.91
C TYR A 266 -18.24 2.09 -15.51
N SER A 267 -19.55 1.79 -15.34
CA SER A 267 -20.05 0.46 -15.03
C SER A 267 -19.72 -0.56 -16.11
N PHE A 268 -20.01 -0.21 -17.35
CA PHE A 268 -19.81 -1.09 -18.49
C PHE A 268 -18.32 -1.30 -18.80
N ALA A 269 -17.50 -0.25 -18.63
CA ALA A 269 -16.06 -0.32 -18.86
C ALA A 269 -15.33 -1.16 -17.80
N ALA A 270 -15.67 -1.01 -16.51
CA ALA A 270 -15.03 -1.77 -15.43
C ALA A 270 -15.49 -3.24 -15.38
N ALA A 271 -16.80 -3.49 -15.56
CA ALA A 271 -17.33 -4.86 -15.64
C ALA A 271 -16.86 -5.55 -16.94
N GLY A 272 -16.89 -4.84 -18.07
CA GLY A 272 -16.38 -5.34 -19.35
C GLY A 272 -14.87 -5.58 -19.32
N GLY A 273 -14.09 -4.70 -18.68
CA GLY A 273 -12.65 -4.87 -18.48
C GLY A 273 -12.33 -6.06 -17.58
N THR A 274 -13.07 -6.23 -16.48
CA THR A 274 -12.91 -7.39 -15.58
C THR A 274 -13.30 -8.69 -16.27
N LEU A 275 -14.42 -8.70 -16.99
CA LEU A 275 -14.87 -9.86 -17.77
C LEU A 275 -13.89 -10.20 -18.90
N PHE A 276 -13.36 -9.19 -19.60
CA PHE A 276 -12.32 -9.37 -20.60
C PHE A 276 -11.06 -10.00 -20.00
N LEU A 277 -10.61 -9.52 -18.82
CA LEU A 277 -9.46 -10.10 -18.12
C LEU A 277 -9.74 -11.56 -17.69
N ILE A 278 -10.96 -11.88 -17.22
CA ILE A 278 -11.38 -13.24 -16.90
C ILE A 278 -11.36 -14.14 -18.14
N VAL A 279 -11.96 -13.71 -19.25
CA VAL A 279 -12.05 -14.49 -20.49
C VAL A 279 -10.65 -14.66 -21.10
N PHE A 280 -9.87 -13.58 -21.19
CA PHE A 280 -8.48 -13.62 -21.64
C PHE A 280 -7.65 -14.58 -20.78
N PHE A 281 -7.88 -14.61 -19.48
CA PHE A 281 -7.27 -15.56 -18.56
C PHE A 281 -7.70 -17.01 -18.85
N LEU A 282 -9.00 -17.31 -18.92
CA LEU A 282 -9.50 -18.67 -19.16
C LEU A 282 -8.91 -19.26 -20.45
N VAL A 283 -8.73 -18.42 -21.47
CA VAL A 283 -8.12 -18.79 -22.75
C VAL A 283 -6.61 -18.99 -22.64
N ASN A 284 -5.89 -18.21 -21.82
CA ASN A 284 -4.42 -18.19 -21.79
C ASN A 284 -3.78 -18.80 -20.53
N ARG A 285 -4.56 -19.35 -19.58
CA ARG A 285 -4.10 -19.84 -18.25
C ARG A 285 -2.92 -20.82 -18.23
N ARG A 286 -2.58 -21.45 -19.35
CA ARG A 286 -1.46 -22.39 -19.48
C ARG A 286 -0.14 -21.73 -19.93
N LYS A 287 -0.17 -20.44 -20.30
CA LYS A 287 1.00 -19.70 -20.77
C LYS A 287 1.66 -18.95 -19.60
N GLU A 288 2.98 -19.00 -19.51
CA GLU A 288 3.77 -18.17 -18.58
C GLU A 288 3.40 -16.67 -18.69
N GLU A 289 3.10 -16.21 -19.90
CA GLU A 289 2.69 -14.83 -20.20
C GLU A 289 1.36 -14.41 -19.55
N ALA A 290 0.53 -15.37 -19.10
CA ALA A 290 -0.73 -15.11 -18.44
C ALA A 290 -0.60 -14.89 -16.93
N LYS A 291 0.54 -15.28 -16.31
CA LYS A 291 0.78 -15.14 -14.86
C LYS A 291 0.56 -13.69 -14.37
N PRO A 292 1.09 -12.64 -15.04
CA PRO A 292 0.83 -11.26 -14.63
C PRO A 292 -0.65 -10.88 -14.58
N PHE A 293 -1.44 -11.38 -15.53
CA PHE A 293 -2.88 -11.12 -15.59
C PHE A 293 -3.64 -11.87 -14.50
N LEU A 294 -3.21 -13.09 -14.17
CA LEU A 294 -3.71 -13.83 -13.01
C LEU A 294 -3.40 -13.06 -11.71
N PHE A 295 -2.22 -12.43 -11.62
CA PHE A 295 -1.85 -11.65 -10.44
C PHE A 295 -2.74 -10.44 -10.25
N LEU A 296 -2.95 -9.68 -11.33
CA LEU A 296 -3.84 -8.54 -11.34
C LEU A 296 -5.28 -8.95 -11.04
N PHE A 297 -5.77 -10.04 -11.64
CA PHE A 297 -7.12 -10.53 -11.40
C PHE A 297 -7.34 -10.94 -9.95
N ALA A 298 -6.46 -11.76 -9.38
CA ALA A 298 -6.56 -12.18 -7.98
C ALA A 298 -6.49 -10.97 -7.03
N SER A 299 -5.70 -9.95 -7.37
CA SER A 299 -5.61 -8.71 -6.59
C SER A 299 -6.92 -7.92 -6.61
N ILE A 300 -7.64 -7.90 -7.74
CA ILE A 300 -8.94 -7.22 -7.86
C ILE A 300 -10.05 -7.97 -7.13
N VAL A 301 -10.03 -9.31 -7.14
CA VAL A 301 -11.07 -10.12 -6.47
C VAL A 301 -10.93 -10.11 -4.94
N TYR A 302 -9.74 -9.87 -4.41
CA TYR A 302 -9.45 -9.86 -2.97
C TYR A 302 -9.60 -8.48 -2.29
N ILE A 303 -9.76 -7.39 -3.05
CA ILE A 303 -9.91 -6.00 -2.54
C ILE A 303 -11.36 -5.56 -2.62
#